data_AF-A0A350UZH8-F1
#
_entry.id   AF-A0A350UZH8-F1
#
_cell.length_a   1.000
_cell.length_b   1.000
_cell.length_c   1.000
_cell.angle_alpha   90.00
_cell.angle_beta   90.00
_cell.angle_gamma   90.00
#
_symmetry.space_group_name_H-M   'P 1'
#
loop_
_entity.id
_entity.type
_entity.pdbx_description
1 polymer ?
#
loop_
_entity_poly.entity_id
_entity_poly.type
_entity_poly.pdbx_seq_one_letter_code
_entity_poly.pdbx_strand_id
1 'polypeptide(L)'
;MRIITDFHPVFAFIFFLTAVLFSAEGCSGDKIEPPKINITSADSIPSQESYNTTVTFSDSGKVKAILTAGRIRIFTKFNYTL
;
A
#
# COMPACT_ATOMS: atom_id res chain seq x y z
N MET A 1 30.36 51.11 -10.78
CA MET A 1 30.12 49.65 -10.73
C MET A 1 28.86 49.39 -9.90
N ARG A 2 27.67 49.53 -10.50
CA ARG A 2 26.36 49.28 -9.84
C ARG A 2 25.34 48.55 -10.73
N ILE A 3 25.73 48.17 -11.95
CA ILE A 3 24.81 47.62 -12.95
C ILE A 3 24.62 46.10 -12.80
N ILE A 4 25.49 45.42 -12.05
CA ILE A 4 25.46 43.94 -11.92
C ILE A 4 24.45 43.47 -10.85
N THR A 5 24.12 44.31 -9.85
CA THR A 5 23.25 43.92 -8.73
C THR A 5 21.75 44.04 -9.02
N ASP A 6 21.34 44.83 -10.03
CA ASP A 6 19.92 45.05 -10.36
C ASP A 6 19.38 44.03 -11.38
N PHE A 7 20.27 43.33 -12.09
CA PHE A 7 19.92 42.28 -13.06
C PHE A 7 19.55 40.95 -12.37
N HIS A 8 20.16 40.68 -11.21
CA HIS A 8 19.95 39.47 -10.41
C HIS A 8 18.55 39.34 -9.77
N PRO A 9 17.92 40.38 -9.18
CA PRO A 9 16.61 40.25 -8.55
C PRO A 9 15.48 40.04 -9.57
N VAL A 10 15.57 40.67 -10.75
CA VAL A 10 14.56 40.49 -11.81
C VAL A 10 14.64 39.07 -12.39
N PHE A 11 15.84 38.56 -12.62
CA PHE A 11 16.04 37.19 -13.08
C PHE A 11 15.58 36.16 -12.04
N ALA A 12 15.88 36.38 -10.76
CA ALA A 12 15.40 35.54 -9.66
C ALA A 12 13.87 35.58 -9.52
N PHE A 13 13.26 36.74 -9.70
CA PHE A 13 11.80 36.91 -9.66
C PHE A 13 11.13 36.17 -10.82
N ILE A 14 11.67 36.29 -12.04
CA ILE A 14 11.17 35.54 -13.20
C ILE A 14 11.29 34.03 -12.95
N PHE A 15 12.46 33.55 -12.50
CA PHE A 15 12.69 32.14 -12.22
C PHE A 15 11.73 31.59 -11.13
N PHE A 16 11.49 32.38 -10.07
CA PHE A 16 10.54 32.02 -9.03
C PHE A 16 9.10 31.95 -9.57
N LEU A 17 8.70 32.90 -10.41
CA LEU A 17 7.39 32.91 -11.06
C LEU A 17 7.20 31.67 -11.94
N THR A 18 8.22 31.29 -12.73
CA THR A 18 8.15 30.08 -13.56
C THR A 18 8.04 28.82 -12.70
N ALA A 19 8.82 28.72 -11.62
CA ALA A 19 8.76 27.57 -10.71
C ALA A 19 7.37 27.39 -10.06
N VAL A 20 6.73 28.49 -9.67
CA VAL A 20 5.37 28.48 -9.12
C VAL A 20 4.36 28.02 -10.16
N LEU A 21 4.45 28.48 -11.41
CA LEU A 21 3.56 28.05 -12.48
C LEU A 21 3.70 26.56 -12.80
N PHE A 22 4.93 26.03 -12.80
CA PHE A 22 5.16 24.59 -13.03
C PHE A 22 4.78 23.69 -11.84
N SER A 23 4.65 24.23 -10.63
CA SER A 23 4.22 23.46 -9.45
C SER A 23 2.72 23.11 -9.42
N ALA A 24 1.88 23.82 -10.19
CA ALA A 24 0.44 23.62 -10.18
C ALA A 24 -0.04 22.38 -10.96
N GLU A 25 0.74 21.93 -11.95
CA GLU A 25 0.35 20.86 -12.89
C GLU A 25 0.76 19.45 -12.41
N GLY A 26 1.49 19.33 -11.30
CA GLY A 26 2.14 18.07 -10.89
C GLY A 26 1.27 17.09 -10.08
N CYS A 27 0.05 17.45 -9.67
CA CYS A 27 -0.74 16.64 -8.75
C CYS A 27 -2.25 16.66 -9.06
N SER A 28 -2.60 16.59 -10.33
CA SER A 28 -3.98 16.28 -10.77
C SER A 28 -3.97 15.06 -11.66
N GLY A 29 -3.38 13.98 -11.16
CA GLY A 29 -3.58 12.67 -11.75
C GLY A 29 -4.94 12.15 -11.27
N ASP A 30 -5.88 11.97 -12.20
CA ASP A 30 -7.06 11.15 -11.97
C ASP A 30 -6.59 9.89 -11.26
N LYS A 31 -6.97 9.80 -9.98
CA LYS A 31 -6.62 8.66 -9.14
C LYS A 31 -7.33 7.49 -9.80
N ILE A 32 -6.61 6.71 -10.60
CA ILE A 32 -7.14 5.47 -11.16
C ILE A 32 -7.38 4.56 -9.97
N GLU A 33 -8.57 4.67 -9.38
CA GLU A 33 -8.99 3.79 -8.32
C GLU A 33 -9.08 2.39 -8.93
N PRO A 34 -8.46 1.38 -8.31
CA PRO A 34 -8.63 0.03 -8.78
C PRO A 34 -10.13 -0.32 -8.76
N PRO A 35 -10.62 -1.09 -9.75
CA PRO A 35 -12.02 -1.48 -9.80
C PRO A 35 -12.43 -2.16 -8.50
N LYS A 36 -13.43 -1.58 -7.83
CA LYS A 36 -13.95 -2.11 -6.56
C LYS A 36 -14.82 -3.32 -6.88
N ILE A 37 -14.40 -4.49 -6.42
CA ILE A 37 -15.26 -5.67 -6.35
C ILE A 37 -16.24 -5.47 -5.20
N ASN A 38 -17.55 -5.52 -5.50
CA ASN A 38 -18.59 -5.54 -4.48
C ASN A 38 -18.56 -6.90 -3.77
N ILE A 39 -17.74 -7.01 -2.73
CA ILE A 39 -17.74 -8.18 -1.87
C ILE A 39 -19.00 -8.10 -1.01
N THR A 40 -20.03 -8.84 -1.40
CA THR A 40 -21.40 -8.79 -0.83
C THR A 40 -21.47 -9.09 0.67
N SER A 41 -20.40 -9.62 1.25
CA SER A 41 -20.33 -9.91 2.69
C SER A 41 -18.91 -9.70 3.17
N ALA A 42 -18.67 -8.66 3.98
CA ALA A 42 -17.38 -8.45 4.66
C ALA A 42 -16.96 -9.71 5.46
N ASP A 43 -17.95 -10.50 5.87
CA ASP A 43 -17.84 -11.76 6.58
C ASP A 43 -17.22 -12.91 5.77
N SER A 44 -17.17 -12.78 4.44
CA SER A 44 -16.56 -13.78 3.55
C SER A 44 -15.06 -13.57 3.34
N ILE A 45 -14.50 -12.46 3.85
CA ILE A 45 -13.08 -12.14 3.67
C ILE A 45 -12.30 -12.71 4.88
N PRO A 46 -11.32 -13.59 4.65
CA PRO A 46 -10.48 -14.08 5.72
C PRO A 46 -9.62 -12.95 6.29
N SER A 47 -9.41 -12.95 7.60
CA SER A 47 -8.48 -12.02 8.25
C SER A 47 -7.02 -12.35 7.94
N GLN A 48 -6.75 -13.62 7.63
CA GLN A 48 -5.44 -14.08 7.18
C GLN A 48 -5.59 -15.27 6.24
N GLU A 49 -4.68 -15.35 5.27
CA GLU A 49 -4.61 -16.44 4.32
C GLU A 49 -3.17 -16.88 4.08
N SER A 50 -2.97 -18.20 3.92
CA SER A 50 -1.69 -18.81 3.55
C SER A 50 -1.93 -19.89 2.49
N TYR A 51 -0.97 -20.07 1.59
CA TYR A 51 -1.01 -21.07 0.52
C TYR A 51 0.18 -22.01 0.64
N ASN A 52 -0.01 -23.26 0.19
CA ASN A 52 0.99 -24.33 0.24
C ASN A 52 1.65 -24.45 1.63
N THR A 53 0.80 -24.59 2.64
CA THR A 53 1.17 -24.47 4.05
C THR A 53 1.36 -25.84 4.68
N THR A 54 2.39 -25.96 5.51
CA THR A 54 2.61 -27.11 6.39
C THR A 54 2.51 -26.66 7.84
N VAL A 55 1.60 -27.26 8.61
CA VAL A 55 1.40 -26.98 10.04
C VAL A 55 1.85 -28.20 10.84
N THR A 56 2.80 -28.00 11.75
CA THR A 56 3.32 -29.05 12.64
C THR A 56 2.67 -28.93 14.00
N PHE A 57 1.96 -29.97 14.43
CA PHE A 57 1.43 -30.09 15.77
C PHE A 57 2.43 -30.86 16.63
N SER A 58 2.97 -30.21 17.64
CA SER A 58 3.91 -30.80 18.60
C SER A 58 3.40 -30.62 20.03
N ASP A 59 3.74 -31.59 20.87
CA ASP A 59 3.49 -31.54 22.31
C ASP A 59 4.71 -32.14 23.03
N SER A 60 5.17 -31.42 24.06
CA SER A 60 6.33 -31.81 24.89
C SER A 60 7.59 -32.11 24.06
N GLY A 61 7.84 -31.30 23.02
CA GLY A 61 9.00 -31.45 22.12
C GLY A 61 8.89 -32.59 21.10
N LYS A 62 7.78 -33.33 21.07
CA LYS A 62 7.56 -34.43 20.13
C LYS A 62 6.50 -34.04 19.10
N VAL A 63 6.77 -34.30 17.82
CA VAL A 63 5.79 -34.12 16.76
C VAL A 63 4.67 -35.15 16.94
N LYS A 64 3.43 -34.67 16.92
CA LYS A 64 2.21 -35.48 17.04
C LYS A 64 1.51 -35.62 15.69
N ALA A 65 1.49 -34.55 14.90
CA ALA A 65 0.89 -34.55 13.57
C ALA A 65 1.50 -33.47 12.67
N ILE A 66 1.34 -33.65 11.36
CA ILE A 66 1.69 -32.67 10.34
C ILE A 66 0.49 -32.54 9.40
N LEU A 67 -0.04 -31.33 9.26
CA LEU A 67 -1.08 -30.98 8.29
C LEU A 67 -0.42 -30.30 7.10
N THR A 68 -0.62 -30.86 5.91
CA THR A 68 -0.23 -30.23 4.64
C THR A 68 -1.50 -29.77 3.94
N ALA A 69 -1.60 -28.48 3.66
CA ALA A 69 -2.79 -27.87 3.08
C ALA A 69 -2.42 -26.96 1.90
N GLY A 70 -3.18 -27.06 0.81
CA GLY A 70 -3.01 -26.16 -0.33
C GLY A 70 -3.34 -24.70 0.02
N ARG A 71 -4.23 -24.50 1.00
CA ARG A 71 -4.69 -23.18 1.45
C ARG A 71 -5.20 -23.28 2.89
N ILE A 72 -4.84 -22.32 3.72
CA ILE A 72 -5.37 -22.11 5.08
C ILE A 72 -5.94 -20.70 5.16
N ARG A 73 -7.14 -20.56 5.72
CA ARG A 73 -7.84 -19.29 5.90
C ARG A 73 -8.31 -19.15 7.34
N ILE A 74 -8.02 -18.00 7.94
CA ILE A 74 -8.43 -17.68 9.30
C ILE A 74 -9.53 -16.62 9.24
N PHE A 75 -10.61 -16.85 9.98
CA PHE A 75 -11.74 -15.93 10.09
C PHE A 75 -11.90 -15.50 11.55
N THR A 76 -11.12 -14.50 11.98
CA THR A 76 -11.08 -14.06 13.38
C THR A 76 -12.47 -13.66 13.92
N LYS A 77 -13.34 -13.08 13.08
CA LYS A 77 -14.71 -12.71 13.47
C LYS A 77 -15.55 -13.92 13.92
N PHE A 78 -15.34 -15.07 13.30
CA PHE A 78 -16.12 -16.29 13.53
C PHE A 78 -15.36 -17.36 14.31
N ASN A 79 -14.11 -17.08 14.65
CA ASN A 79 -13.22 -17.95 15.40
C ASN A 79 -13.08 -19.37 14.82
N TYR A 80 -12.95 -19.47 13.49
CA TYR A 80 -12.64 -20.72 12.81
C TYR A 80 -11.53 -20.56 11.76
N THR A 81 -10.92 -21.70 11.45
CA THR A 81 -9.87 -21.84 10.43
C THR A 81 -10.31 -22.91 9.43
N LEU A 82 -10.19 -22.62 8.13
CA LEU A 82 -10.49 -23.53 7.03
C LEU A 82 -9.23 -23.88 6.24
#